data_AF-A0A453T6M4-F1
#
_entry.id   AF-A0A453T6M4-F1
#
_cell.length_a   1.000
_cell.length_b   1.000
_cell.length_c   1.000
_cell.angle_alpha   90.00
_cell.angle_beta   90.00
_cell.angle_gamma   90.00
#
_symmetry.space_group_name_H-M   'P 1'
#
loop_
_entity.id
_entity.type
_entity.pdbx_description
1 polymer ?
#
loop_
_entity_poly.entity_id
_entity_poly.type
_entity_poly.pdbx_seq_one_letter_code
_entity_poly.pdbx_strand_id
1 'polypeptide(L)'
;LAIRFFLHEKKGKNQRHSHVALNLLRLFKSIYCCLQATHVAAQYGQTAFIYHIVAKWNADPDVPDNDGRSPLHWAAYKGFADSIRLLLYLDAHRARQDKEGCTPLHWAAIRGNLEACTVLVQAGKKDDLMVKDKTGLTPAQLAADKNHRQVAFFLDNARRVHDSGCNGNPTFAKLSKVGLAPLLWCIAVVLLATYIHSVIAGQYNMSMTPAFGLFAWSGVFVATAGLVMFYKCSRKDPGYISANTRDSHNQRDDEPLLKMELDNPALLTGNWSQLCITCKIVRPVRSKHCSTCDRCVEQFDHHCPWVSNCVGKKNKWEFFMFITLEVIAMIITGSAAIIRTVSDPASPASFGDWLGYSVVYHTGAVSFFMMDLFIFFGVACLTGVQAYQIARNITTNEMANSMRYTYLRGPAGRFRNPFDHGVRKNCSDFLVNGYNEDVERLEHASRTDEEIGMIQMTSAVSQNGEGHSHHGNCDDHACADSHANSNSHTQGGSSQCCDHSKKNERTPFGLGLGLGRNSASRQYIRNLLPL
;
A
#
# COMPACT_ATOMS: atom_id res chain seq x y z
N LEU A 1 1.05 22.39 44.06
CA LEU A 1 1.14 23.60 44.92
C LEU A 1 0.09 24.66 44.58
N ALA A 2 -0.16 25.01 43.30
CA ALA A 2 -1.17 26.00 42.91
C ALA A 2 -2.64 25.67 43.28
N ILE A 3 -2.97 24.38 43.51
CA ILE A 3 -4.31 23.93 43.93
C ILE A 3 -4.60 24.27 45.40
N ARG A 4 -3.57 24.40 46.26
CA ARG A 4 -3.74 24.75 47.69
C ARG A 4 -3.97 26.24 47.92
N PHE A 5 -3.57 27.10 46.98
CA PHE A 5 -3.66 28.56 47.15
C PHE A 5 -5.08 29.11 46.94
N PHE A 6 -5.93 28.40 46.19
CA PHE A 6 -7.23 28.92 45.77
C PHE A 6 -8.43 28.52 46.66
N LEU A 7 -8.25 27.59 47.60
CA LEU A 7 -9.32 27.23 48.56
C LEU A 7 -9.45 28.24 49.71
N HIS A 8 -8.50 29.16 49.87
CA HIS A 8 -8.49 30.14 50.95
C HIS A 8 -9.25 31.45 50.60
N GLU A 9 -9.59 31.68 49.33
CA GLU A 9 -10.25 32.92 48.87
C GLU A 9 -11.79 32.82 48.83
N LYS A 10 -12.37 31.94 49.65
CA LYS A 10 -13.83 31.74 49.73
C LYS A 10 -14.50 32.50 50.90
N LYS A 11 -13.99 33.70 51.22
CA LYS A 11 -14.59 34.61 52.21
C LYS A 11 -14.57 36.06 51.72
N GLY A 12 -15.35 36.38 50.68
CA GLY A 12 -15.45 37.77 50.21
C GLY A 12 -16.43 38.00 49.06
N LYS A 13 -17.70 38.20 49.41
CA LYS A 13 -18.81 38.87 48.69
C LYS A 13 -18.62 39.22 47.19
N ASN A 14 -19.33 38.50 46.29
CA ASN A 14 -20.39 39.03 45.39
C ASN A 14 -20.90 37.92 44.45
N GLN A 15 -22.16 37.50 44.57
CA GLN A 15 -22.67 36.25 43.97
C GLN A 15 -23.20 36.33 42.53
N ARG A 16 -23.28 37.51 41.89
CA ARG A 16 -23.79 37.64 40.50
C ARG A 16 -22.71 37.82 39.42
N HIS A 17 -21.62 38.54 39.69
CA HIS A 17 -20.47 38.62 38.78
C HIS A 17 -19.58 37.37 38.83
N SER A 18 -19.68 36.58 39.90
CA SER A 18 -18.88 35.39 40.12
C SER A 18 -19.29 34.20 39.26
N HIS A 19 -20.53 34.08 38.77
CA HIS A 19 -20.93 32.98 37.89
C HIS A 19 -20.40 33.14 36.46
N VAL A 20 -20.46 34.36 35.91
CA VAL A 20 -19.90 34.67 34.58
C VAL A 20 -18.38 34.61 34.63
N ALA A 21 -17.76 35.14 35.69
CA ALA A 21 -16.33 35.02 35.92
C ALA A 21 -15.89 33.57 36.21
N LEU A 22 -16.63 32.76 36.97
CA LEU A 22 -16.32 31.32 37.16
C LEU A 22 -16.49 30.53 35.87
N ASN A 23 -17.50 30.83 35.05
CA ASN A 23 -17.71 30.15 33.78
C ASN A 23 -16.64 30.57 32.78
N LEU A 24 -16.28 31.86 32.71
CA LEU A 24 -15.14 32.35 31.93
C LEU A 24 -13.81 31.80 32.45
N LEU A 25 -13.59 31.67 33.76
CA LEU A 25 -12.39 31.04 34.33
C LEU A 25 -12.38 29.52 34.16
N ARG A 26 -13.54 28.84 34.18
CA ARG A 26 -13.65 27.42 33.83
C ARG A 26 -13.44 27.21 32.34
N LEU A 27 -13.93 28.09 31.49
CA LEU A 27 -13.65 28.14 30.06
C LEU A 27 -12.18 28.44 29.81
N PHE A 28 -11.59 29.45 30.44
CA PHE A 28 -10.16 29.78 30.33
C PHE A 28 -9.27 28.68 30.87
N LYS A 29 -9.63 28.05 31.99
CA LYS A 29 -8.89 26.90 32.57
C LYS A 29 -9.10 25.64 31.73
N SER A 30 -10.26 25.45 31.12
CA SER A 30 -10.52 24.40 30.14
C SER A 30 -9.71 24.64 28.88
N ILE A 31 -9.62 25.87 28.37
CA ILE A 31 -8.88 26.25 27.16
C ILE A 31 -7.36 26.16 27.40
N TYR A 32 -6.81 26.74 28.47
CA TYR A 32 -5.38 26.61 28.84
C TYR A 32 -4.99 25.17 29.21
N CYS A 33 -5.87 24.38 29.81
CA CYS A 33 -5.59 22.98 30.10
C CYS A 33 -5.72 22.10 28.84
N CYS A 34 -6.64 22.40 27.91
CA CYS A 34 -6.77 21.72 26.62
C CYS A 34 -5.58 22.00 25.70
N LEU A 35 -5.05 23.22 25.73
CA LEU A 35 -3.83 23.63 25.02
C LEU A 35 -2.64 22.73 25.42
N GLN A 36 -2.41 22.54 26.72
CA GLN A 36 -1.37 21.63 27.21
C GLN A 36 -1.74 20.15 26.96
N ALA A 37 -3.02 19.81 26.97
CA ALA A 37 -3.49 18.44 26.77
C ALA A 37 -3.17 17.91 25.36
N THR A 38 -3.33 18.71 24.29
CA THR A 38 -2.99 18.26 22.92
C THR A 38 -1.49 17.99 22.78
N HIS A 39 -0.64 18.83 23.38
CA HIS A 39 0.82 18.62 23.39
C HIS A 39 1.19 17.32 24.10
N VAL A 40 0.67 17.12 25.31
CA VAL A 40 0.90 15.90 26.10
C VAL A 40 0.39 14.68 25.33
N ALA A 41 -0.81 14.74 24.79
CA ALA A 41 -1.39 13.65 24.02
C ALA A 41 -0.55 13.30 22.78
N ALA A 42 -0.07 14.29 22.05
CA ALA A 42 0.84 14.11 20.92
C ALA A 42 2.20 13.53 21.34
N GLN A 43 2.73 13.99 22.48
CA GLN A 43 3.99 13.51 23.06
C GLN A 43 3.91 12.05 23.56
N TYR A 44 2.72 11.54 23.87
CA TYR A 44 2.51 10.15 24.31
C TYR A 44 1.77 9.29 23.27
N GLY A 45 1.55 9.79 22.06
CA GLY A 45 0.92 9.00 20.98
C GLY A 45 -0.56 8.70 21.21
N GLN A 46 -1.24 9.48 22.04
CA GLN A 46 -2.65 9.30 22.39
C GLN A 46 -3.57 9.84 21.29
N THR A 47 -3.48 9.28 20.08
CA THR A 47 -4.17 9.78 18.88
C THR A 47 -5.69 9.84 19.05
N ALA A 48 -6.29 8.81 19.65
CA ALA A 48 -7.73 8.79 19.95
C ALA A 48 -8.14 9.90 20.92
N PHE A 49 -7.27 10.22 21.89
CA PHE A 49 -7.54 11.30 22.82
C PHE A 49 -7.41 12.68 22.14
N ILE A 50 -6.39 12.89 21.29
CA ILE A 50 -6.28 14.10 20.44
C ILE A 50 -7.56 14.27 19.62
N TYR A 51 -8.00 13.20 18.95
CA TYR A 51 -9.22 13.22 18.17
C TYR A 51 -10.43 13.62 19.02
N HIS A 52 -10.60 12.95 20.16
CA HIS A 52 -11.73 13.21 21.06
C HIS A 52 -11.74 14.64 21.60
N ILE A 53 -10.59 15.20 21.98
CA ILE A 53 -10.55 16.56 22.55
C ILE A 53 -10.81 17.63 21.49
N VAL A 54 -10.28 17.46 20.29
CA VAL A 54 -10.54 18.38 19.18
C VAL A 54 -12.01 18.29 18.77
N ALA A 55 -12.55 17.08 18.63
CA ALA A 55 -13.90 16.88 18.10
C ALA A 55 -15.00 17.25 19.10
N LYS A 56 -14.81 16.94 20.40
CA LYS A 56 -15.80 17.19 21.45
C LYS A 56 -15.71 18.59 22.05
N TRP A 57 -14.49 19.10 22.24
CA TRP A 57 -14.24 20.35 22.96
C TRP A 57 -13.71 21.47 22.07
N ASN A 58 -13.61 21.24 20.75
CA ASN A 58 -13.12 22.20 19.78
C ASN A 58 -11.74 22.77 20.16
N ALA A 59 -10.89 21.91 20.76
CA ALA A 59 -9.52 22.26 21.10
C ALA A 59 -8.72 22.52 19.82
N ASP A 60 -7.97 23.61 19.77
CA ASP A 60 -7.10 23.91 18.62
C ASP A 60 -5.91 22.92 18.59
N PRO A 61 -5.75 22.13 17.52
CA PRO A 61 -4.70 21.11 17.41
C PRO A 61 -3.30 21.65 17.05
N ASP A 62 -3.15 22.93 16.72
CA ASP A 62 -1.87 23.51 16.24
C ASP A 62 -1.29 24.62 17.12
N VAL A 63 -1.85 24.87 18.30
CA VAL A 63 -1.33 25.95 19.15
C VAL A 63 0.09 25.64 19.59
N PRO A 64 1.05 26.56 19.40
CA PRO A 64 2.42 26.35 19.84
C PRO A 64 2.60 26.51 21.36
N ASP A 65 3.54 25.76 21.92
CA ASP A 65 4.03 25.95 23.28
C ASP A 65 4.96 27.18 23.40
N ASN A 66 5.51 27.38 24.60
CA ASN A 66 6.40 28.51 24.88
C ASN A 66 7.67 28.50 24.04
N ASP A 67 8.08 27.38 23.46
CA ASP A 67 9.24 27.27 22.57
C ASP A 67 8.85 27.39 21.09
N GLY A 68 7.58 27.69 20.80
CA GLY A 68 7.07 27.76 19.43
C GLY A 68 6.75 26.39 18.82
N ARG A 69 6.81 25.30 19.60
CA ARG A 69 6.59 23.93 19.11
C ARG A 69 5.11 23.59 19.19
N SER A 70 4.51 23.22 18.07
CA SER A 70 3.13 22.71 18.04
C SER A 70 3.06 21.22 18.44
N PRO A 71 1.86 20.67 18.71
CA PRO A 71 1.69 19.24 18.96
C PRO A 71 2.29 18.35 17.85
N LEU A 72 2.31 18.83 16.61
CA LEU A 72 2.92 18.12 15.48
C LEU A 72 4.44 17.94 15.65
N HIS A 73 5.13 18.91 16.27
CA HIS A 73 6.56 18.79 16.60
C HIS A 73 6.79 17.65 17.60
N TRP A 74 5.96 17.58 18.65
CA TRP A 74 6.07 16.55 19.69
C TRP A 74 5.76 15.16 19.15
N ALA A 75 4.72 15.01 18.31
CA ALA A 75 4.43 13.75 17.64
C ALA A 75 5.57 13.30 16.70
N ALA A 76 6.16 14.24 15.95
CA ALA A 76 7.30 13.99 15.06
C ALA A 76 8.57 13.57 15.82
N TYR A 77 8.89 14.29 16.90
CA TYR A 77 10.02 13.97 17.79
C TYR A 77 9.91 12.58 18.39
N LYS A 78 8.71 12.17 18.80
CA LYS A 78 8.47 10.86 19.42
C LYS A 78 8.22 9.74 18.41
N GLY A 79 7.97 10.07 17.15
CA GLY A 79 7.79 9.11 16.07
C GLY A 79 6.37 8.56 15.95
N PHE A 80 5.36 9.22 16.53
CA PHE A 80 3.97 8.75 16.51
C PHE A 80 3.28 9.08 15.19
N ALA A 81 3.47 8.20 14.19
CA ALA A 81 2.98 8.38 12.83
C ALA A 81 1.46 8.61 12.75
N ASP A 82 0.65 7.94 13.58
CA ASP A 82 -0.80 8.13 13.59
C ASP A 82 -1.22 9.50 14.14
N SER A 83 -0.58 9.97 15.22
CA SER A 83 -0.78 11.34 15.72
C SER A 83 -0.36 12.38 14.67
N ILE A 84 0.74 12.15 13.94
CA ILE A 84 1.15 13.02 12.83
C ILE A 84 0.07 13.04 11.74
N ARG A 85 -0.42 11.86 11.31
CA ARG A 85 -1.49 11.75 10.30
C ARG A 85 -2.73 12.52 10.71
N LEU A 86 -3.19 12.32 11.95
CA LEU A 86 -4.36 13.01 12.48
C LEU A 86 -4.13 14.52 12.56
N LEU A 87 -3.02 14.99 13.13
CA LEU A 87 -2.77 16.43 13.26
C LEU A 87 -2.70 17.13 11.90
N LEU A 88 -2.06 16.52 10.90
CA LEU A 88 -2.06 17.03 9.52
C LEU A 88 -3.44 16.97 8.86
N TYR A 89 -4.22 15.95 9.19
CA TYR A 89 -5.62 15.85 8.77
C TYR A 89 -6.46 17.00 9.36
N LEU A 90 -6.15 17.41 10.58
CA LEU A 90 -6.74 18.55 11.29
C LEU A 90 -6.06 19.90 10.98
N ASP A 91 -5.37 20.00 9.83
CA ASP A 91 -4.77 21.23 9.32
C ASP A 91 -3.65 21.84 10.18
N ALA A 92 -2.97 21.03 11.01
CA ALA A 92 -1.77 21.47 11.72
C ALA A 92 -0.69 21.99 10.75
N HIS A 93 -0.05 23.11 11.10
CA HIS A 93 0.89 23.77 10.21
C HIS A 93 2.20 22.98 10.10
N ARG A 94 2.30 22.16 9.04
CA ARG A 94 3.41 21.22 8.81
C ARG A 94 4.81 21.85 8.71
N ALA A 95 4.89 23.11 8.30
CA ALA A 95 6.14 23.84 8.08
C ALA A 95 6.42 24.89 9.17
N ARG A 96 5.63 24.90 10.25
CA ARG A 96 5.85 25.79 11.40
C ARG A 96 7.27 25.58 11.91
N GLN A 97 8.01 26.68 12.06
CA GLN A 97 9.31 26.67 12.70
C GLN A 97 9.15 27.04 14.18
N ASP A 98 9.80 26.29 15.05
CA ASP A 98 9.95 26.65 16.46
C ASP A 98 10.99 27.77 16.66
N LYS A 99 11.26 28.13 17.91
CA LYS A 99 12.28 29.13 18.25
C LYS A 99 13.68 28.76 17.79
N GLU A 100 13.99 27.50 17.48
CA GLU A 100 15.27 27.06 16.94
C GLU A 100 15.30 27.06 15.40
N GLY A 101 14.20 27.47 14.75
CA GLY A 101 14.03 27.36 13.31
C GLY A 101 13.72 25.93 12.84
N CYS A 102 13.53 24.99 13.77
CA CYS A 102 13.24 23.60 13.46
C CYS A 102 11.77 23.39 13.16
N THR A 103 11.49 22.71 12.04
CA THR A 103 10.13 22.24 11.70
C THR A 103 9.86 20.85 12.29
N PRO A 104 8.61 20.34 12.30
CA PRO A 104 8.35 18.96 12.69
C PRO A 104 9.21 17.92 11.96
N LEU A 105 9.53 18.16 10.68
CA LEU A 105 10.40 17.27 9.91
C LEU A 105 11.85 17.29 10.42
N HIS A 106 12.36 18.44 10.88
CA HIS A 106 13.67 18.51 11.54
C HIS A 106 13.67 17.65 12.81
N TRP A 107 12.63 17.75 13.65
CA TRP A 107 12.54 16.96 14.88
C TRP A 107 12.44 15.45 14.65
N ALA A 108 11.67 15.01 13.64
CA ALA A 108 11.65 13.61 13.24
C ALA A 108 13.03 13.13 12.73
N ALA A 109 13.73 13.98 11.98
CA ALA A 109 15.05 13.70 11.43
C ALA A 109 16.13 13.62 12.51
N ILE A 110 16.15 14.56 13.47
CA ILE A 110 17.04 14.59 14.63
C ILE A 110 16.92 13.31 15.49
N ARG A 111 15.73 12.69 15.52
CA ARG A 111 15.46 11.47 16.29
C ARG A 111 15.56 10.18 15.48
N GLY A 112 15.82 10.28 14.18
CA GLY A 112 15.94 9.11 13.31
C GLY A 112 14.60 8.39 13.06
N ASN A 113 13.47 9.06 13.24
CA ASN A 113 12.14 8.45 13.11
C ASN A 113 11.73 8.36 11.63
N LEU A 114 12.15 7.29 10.94
CA LEU A 114 11.89 7.10 9.50
C LEU A 114 10.40 7.12 9.14
N GLU A 115 9.53 6.50 9.95
CA GLU A 115 8.09 6.47 9.67
C GLU A 115 7.45 7.86 9.78
N ALA A 116 7.83 8.63 10.81
CA ALA A 116 7.37 10.01 10.97
C ALA A 116 7.82 10.90 9.80
N CYS A 117 9.09 10.78 9.40
CA CYS A 117 9.60 11.44 8.19
C CYS A 117 8.79 11.01 6.96
N THR A 118 8.48 9.72 6.82
CA THR A 118 7.72 9.21 5.67
C THR A 118 6.33 9.84 5.58
N VAL A 119 5.60 9.95 6.70
CA VAL A 119 4.26 10.59 6.73
C VAL A 119 4.36 12.08 6.41
N LEU A 120 5.31 12.79 7.02
CA LEU A 120 5.49 14.24 6.81
C LEU A 120 5.89 14.56 5.37
N VAL A 121 6.78 13.76 4.76
CA VAL A 121 7.17 13.91 3.35
C VAL A 121 6.00 13.59 2.42
N GLN A 122 5.19 12.56 2.71
CA GLN A 122 4.02 12.21 1.89
C GLN A 122 2.94 13.30 1.89
N ALA A 123 2.79 14.03 2.99
CA ALA A 123 1.87 15.17 3.09
C ALA A 123 2.48 16.51 2.66
N GLY A 124 3.80 16.54 2.46
CA GLY A 124 4.59 17.74 2.28
C GLY A 124 4.76 18.18 0.84
N LYS A 125 5.37 19.35 0.68
CA LYS A 125 5.90 19.85 -0.60
C LYS A 125 7.43 19.84 -0.54
N LYS A 126 8.05 19.95 -1.72
CA LYS A 126 9.52 20.05 -1.85
C LYS A 126 10.12 21.10 -0.92
N ASP A 127 9.47 22.25 -0.79
CA ASP A 127 9.99 23.38 -0.01
C ASP A 127 10.20 23.03 1.45
N ASP A 128 9.40 22.11 2.02
CA ASP A 128 9.54 21.67 3.41
C ASP A 128 10.82 20.88 3.67
N LEU A 129 11.34 20.21 2.63
CA LEU A 129 12.58 19.44 2.69
C LEU A 129 13.81 20.35 2.72
N MET A 130 13.65 21.61 2.30
CA MET A 130 14.72 22.59 2.11
C MET A 130 14.73 23.68 3.17
N VAL A 131 13.73 23.71 4.06
CA VAL A 131 13.72 24.62 5.21
C VAL A 131 14.99 24.38 6.03
N LYS A 132 15.64 25.47 6.44
CA LYS A 132 16.84 25.45 7.28
C LYS A 132 16.49 25.89 8.70
N ASP A 133 17.10 25.23 9.67
CA ASP A 133 17.09 25.68 11.05
C ASP A 133 18.00 26.91 11.26
N LYS A 134 18.10 27.39 12.51
CA LYS A 134 18.99 28.51 12.86
C LYS A 134 20.47 28.23 12.66
N THR A 135 20.88 26.96 12.59
CA THR A 135 22.26 26.58 12.28
C THR A 135 22.53 26.52 10.77
N GLY A 136 21.49 26.73 9.95
CA GLY A 136 21.56 26.69 8.50
C GLY A 136 21.46 25.28 7.92
N LEU A 137 21.09 24.28 8.74
CA LEU A 137 21.01 22.87 8.35
C LEU A 137 19.57 22.49 7.98
N THR A 138 19.44 21.69 6.92
CA THR A 138 18.18 21.07 6.50
C THR A 138 17.87 19.81 7.32
N PRO A 139 16.62 19.27 7.29
CA PRO A 139 16.31 18.03 8.00
C PRO A 139 17.22 16.85 7.61
N ALA A 140 17.56 16.70 6.33
CA ALA A 140 18.45 15.65 5.85
C ALA A 140 19.87 15.80 6.41
N GLN A 141 20.38 17.03 6.47
CA GLN A 141 21.70 17.33 7.03
C GLN A 141 21.75 17.12 8.54
N LEU A 142 20.69 17.49 9.28
CA LEU A 142 20.59 17.19 10.71
C LEU A 142 20.52 15.69 10.98
N ALA A 143 19.77 14.92 10.19
CA ALA A 143 19.79 13.46 10.31
C ALA A 143 21.20 12.89 10.09
N ALA A 144 21.96 13.43 9.13
CA ALA A 144 23.35 13.03 8.90
C ALA A 144 24.27 13.39 10.07
N ASP A 145 24.17 14.61 10.61
CA ASP A 145 24.90 15.08 11.79
C ASP A 145 24.64 14.19 13.02
N LYS A 146 23.39 13.77 13.21
CA LYS A 146 22.99 12.83 14.26
C LYS A 146 23.24 11.35 13.93
N ASN A 147 23.95 11.06 12.84
CA ASN A 147 24.30 9.72 12.37
C ASN A 147 23.08 8.82 12.07
N HIS A 148 21.92 9.40 11.77
CA HIS A 148 20.72 8.71 11.31
C HIS A 148 20.75 8.50 9.79
N ARG A 149 21.73 7.72 9.33
CA ARG A 149 22.07 7.52 7.89
C ARG A 149 20.87 7.13 7.04
N GLN A 150 19.99 6.24 7.54
CA GLN A 150 18.82 5.78 6.79
C GLN A 150 17.80 6.92 6.55
N VAL A 151 17.61 7.79 7.55
CA VAL A 151 16.72 8.95 7.42
C VAL A 151 17.34 10.02 6.53
N ALA A 152 18.63 10.30 6.70
CA ALA A 152 19.34 11.23 5.82
C ALA A 152 19.26 10.80 4.34
N PHE A 153 19.52 9.51 4.06
CA PHE A 153 19.39 8.93 2.73
C PHE A 153 17.95 8.99 2.21
N PHE A 154 16.96 8.67 3.03
CA PHE A 154 15.54 8.77 2.66
C PHE A 154 15.15 10.20 2.28
N LEU A 155 15.50 11.19 3.11
CA LEU A 155 15.15 12.59 2.88
C LEU A 155 15.89 13.18 1.68
N ASP A 156 17.17 12.83 1.48
CA ASP A 156 17.91 13.28 0.30
C ASP A 156 17.35 12.67 -0.99
N ASN A 157 16.95 11.39 -0.96
CA ASN A 157 16.25 10.79 -2.10
C ASN A 157 14.89 11.42 -2.35
N ALA A 158 14.10 11.71 -1.31
CA ALA A 158 12.83 12.41 -1.47
C ALA A 158 13.04 13.78 -2.14
N ARG A 159 14.05 14.54 -1.70
CA ARG A 159 14.45 15.80 -2.32
C ARG A 159 14.85 15.60 -3.79
N ARG A 160 15.70 14.63 -4.10
CA ARG A 160 16.14 14.32 -5.48
C ARG A 160 14.98 13.93 -6.39
N VAL A 161 14.00 13.19 -5.90
CA VAL A 161 12.79 12.86 -6.66
C VAL A 161 12.02 14.14 -6.98
N HIS A 162 11.83 15.04 -6.02
CA HIS A 162 11.23 16.35 -6.27
C HIS A 162 12.07 17.26 -7.19
N ASP A 163 13.40 17.21 -7.11
CA ASP A 163 14.33 17.96 -7.96
C ASP A 163 14.39 17.43 -9.39
N SER A 164 14.34 16.11 -9.58
CA SER A 164 14.29 15.49 -10.92
C SER A 164 13.02 15.83 -11.68
N GLY A 165 11.96 16.25 -10.96
CA GLY A 165 10.76 16.84 -11.56
C GLY A 165 10.92 18.29 -12.03
N CYS A 166 11.98 19.00 -11.64
CA CYS A 166 12.18 20.43 -11.93
C CYS A 166 13.51 20.75 -12.68
N ASN A 167 14.59 19.98 -12.45
CA ASN A 167 15.93 20.18 -13.03
C ASN A 167 16.42 18.99 -13.86
N GLY A 168 15.67 17.88 -13.92
CA GLY A 168 15.81 16.89 -15.00
C GLY A 168 15.16 17.49 -16.24
N ASN A 169 15.87 17.44 -17.38
CA ASN A 169 15.42 17.98 -18.68
C ASN A 169 13.87 18.06 -18.77
N PRO A 170 13.27 19.26 -18.82
CA PRO A 170 11.83 19.46 -18.59
C PRO A 170 10.95 18.63 -19.53
N THR A 171 11.50 18.16 -20.64
CA THR A 171 10.93 17.20 -21.57
C THR A 171 10.71 15.80 -20.96
N PHE A 172 11.64 15.25 -20.18
CA PHE A 172 11.54 13.91 -19.57
C PHE A 172 10.62 13.86 -18.35
N ALA A 173 10.62 14.91 -17.50
CA ALA A 173 9.66 15.04 -16.40
C ALA A 173 8.24 15.38 -16.90
N LYS A 174 8.12 16.08 -18.03
CA LYS A 174 6.86 16.11 -18.79
C LYS A 174 6.53 14.72 -19.33
N LEU A 175 7.47 14.01 -19.95
CA LEU A 175 7.21 12.69 -20.54
C LEU A 175 6.75 11.65 -19.51
N SER A 176 7.22 11.71 -18.27
CA SER A 176 6.77 10.80 -17.19
C SER A 176 5.37 11.15 -16.65
N LYS A 177 4.93 12.40 -16.84
CA LYS A 177 3.54 12.85 -16.60
C LYS A 177 2.66 12.72 -17.85
N VAL A 178 3.27 12.67 -19.03
CA VAL A 178 2.59 12.35 -20.29
C VAL A 178 2.32 10.86 -20.23
N GLY A 179 1.04 10.55 -20.23
CA GLY A 179 0.62 9.18 -20.39
C GLY A 179 1.30 8.49 -21.57
N LEU A 180 1.86 7.30 -21.39
CA LEU A 180 2.46 6.50 -22.47
C LEU A 180 1.40 5.79 -23.32
N ALA A 181 0.11 6.02 -23.06
CA ALA A 181 -0.97 5.33 -23.74
C ALA A 181 -1.04 5.64 -25.23
N PRO A 182 -0.92 6.91 -25.69
CA PRO A 182 -0.87 7.19 -27.12
C PRO A 182 0.32 6.52 -27.79
N LEU A 183 1.49 6.47 -27.13
CA LEU A 183 2.68 5.80 -27.66
C LEU A 183 2.44 4.30 -27.81
N LEU A 184 1.93 3.63 -26.76
CA LEU A 184 1.63 2.21 -26.80
C LEU A 184 0.56 1.89 -27.85
N TRP A 185 -0.48 2.72 -27.95
CA TRP A 185 -1.51 2.58 -28.99
C TRP A 185 -0.92 2.68 -30.39
N CYS A 186 -0.06 3.67 -30.64
CA CYS A 186 0.65 3.80 -31.92
C CYS A 186 1.52 2.58 -32.23
N ILE A 187 2.27 2.07 -31.24
CA ILE A 187 3.09 0.86 -31.41
C ILE A 187 2.22 -0.33 -31.82
N ALA A 188 1.11 -0.55 -31.10
CA ALA A 188 0.20 -1.66 -31.38
C ALA A 188 -0.46 -1.54 -32.76
N VAL A 189 -0.86 -0.33 -33.17
CA VAL A 189 -1.41 -0.08 -34.53
C VAL A 189 -0.36 -0.31 -35.61
N VAL A 190 0.89 0.11 -35.40
CA VAL A 190 1.99 -0.15 -36.35
C VAL A 190 2.28 -1.64 -36.45
N LEU A 191 2.30 -2.38 -35.34
CA LEU A 191 2.47 -3.84 -35.35
C LEU A 191 1.32 -4.52 -36.09
N LEU A 192 0.07 -4.10 -35.84
CA LEU A 192 -1.10 -4.63 -36.53
C LEU A 192 -1.07 -4.34 -38.03
N ALA A 193 -0.68 -3.13 -38.43
CA ALA A 193 -0.52 -2.76 -39.83
C ALA A 193 0.61 -3.57 -40.50
N THR A 194 1.72 -3.77 -39.79
CA THR A 194 2.85 -4.59 -40.27
C THR A 194 2.43 -6.04 -40.47
N TYR A 195 1.63 -6.59 -39.56
CA TYR A 195 1.04 -7.93 -39.68
C TYR A 195 0.14 -8.04 -40.90
N ILE A 196 -0.80 -7.11 -41.08
CA ILE A 196 -1.72 -7.11 -42.22
C ILE A 196 -0.95 -7.02 -43.54
N HIS A 197 0.01 -6.08 -43.63
CA HIS A 197 0.79 -5.86 -44.84
C HIS A 197 1.73 -7.03 -45.15
N SER A 198 2.45 -7.53 -44.15
CA SER A 198 3.57 -8.47 -44.37
C SER A 198 3.15 -9.93 -44.27
N VAL A 199 2.15 -10.27 -43.46
CA VAL A 199 1.72 -11.66 -43.24
C VAL A 199 0.44 -11.98 -44.02
N ILE A 200 -0.59 -11.13 -43.93
CA ILE A 200 -1.87 -11.40 -44.63
C ILE A 200 -1.74 -11.09 -46.11
N ALA A 201 -1.35 -9.85 -46.45
CA ALA A 201 -1.25 -9.32 -47.80
C ALA A 201 0.13 -9.48 -48.44
N GLY A 202 1.08 -10.09 -47.74
CA GLY A 202 2.44 -10.33 -48.25
C GLY A 202 2.44 -11.19 -49.51
N GLN A 203 3.51 -11.04 -50.30
CA GLN A 203 3.71 -11.82 -51.53
C GLN A 203 4.36 -13.17 -51.18
N TYR A 204 3.56 -14.23 -51.25
CA TYR A 204 4.00 -15.62 -51.05
C TYR A 204 3.70 -16.44 -52.31
N ASN A 205 4.49 -17.47 -52.56
CA ASN A 205 4.32 -18.31 -53.76
C ASN A 205 3.09 -19.24 -53.70
N MET A 206 2.39 -19.28 -52.57
CA MET A 206 1.17 -20.06 -52.40
C MET A 206 -0.01 -19.16 -52.02
N SER A 207 -1.14 -19.38 -52.69
CA SER A 207 -2.39 -18.68 -52.37
C SER A 207 -2.91 -19.07 -50.98
N MET A 208 -3.44 -18.09 -50.26
CA MET A 208 -4.04 -18.30 -48.95
C MET A 208 -5.29 -19.18 -49.03
N THR A 209 -5.33 -20.29 -48.28
CA THR A 209 -6.55 -21.09 -48.13
C THR A 209 -7.60 -20.31 -47.32
N PRO A 210 -8.92 -20.51 -47.58
CA PRO A 210 -9.97 -19.81 -46.82
C PRO A 210 -9.89 -20.05 -45.31
N ALA A 211 -9.59 -21.28 -44.89
CA ALA A 211 -9.46 -21.64 -43.48
C ALA A 211 -8.30 -20.91 -42.79
N PHE A 212 -7.13 -20.85 -43.45
CA PHE A 212 -6.01 -20.07 -42.94
C PHE A 212 -6.32 -18.58 -42.92
N GLY A 213 -7.02 -18.08 -43.94
CA GLY A 213 -7.46 -16.68 -43.99
C GLY A 213 -8.34 -16.31 -42.80
N LEU A 214 -9.33 -17.15 -42.47
CA LEU A 214 -10.17 -16.94 -41.29
C LEU A 214 -9.34 -16.95 -40.00
N PHE A 215 -8.41 -17.88 -39.85
CA PHE A 215 -7.51 -17.93 -38.70
C PHE A 215 -6.65 -16.66 -38.59
N ALA A 216 -5.99 -16.23 -39.68
CA ALA A 216 -5.15 -15.04 -39.69
C ALA A 216 -5.94 -13.75 -39.40
N TRP A 217 -7.11 -13.59 -40.02
CA TRP A 217 -7.99 -12.44 -39.76
C TRP A 217 -8.58 -12.45 -38.35
N SER A 218 -8.76 -13.62 -37.72
CA SER A 218 -9.19 -13.69 -36.31
C SER A 218 -8.20 -12.97 -35.39
N GLY A 219 -6.90 -13.02 -35.67
CA GLY A 219 -5.88 -12.27 -34.94
C GLY A 219 -6.09 -10.75 -35.02
N VAL A 220 -6.46 -10.23 -36.20
CA VAL A 220 -6.78 -8.80 -36.39
C VAL A 220 -8.01 -8.39 -35.56
N PHE A 221 -9.07 -9.21 -35.58
CA PHE A 221 -10.27 -8.92 -34.81
C PHE A 221 -10.00 -8.93 -33.30
N VAL A 222 -9.24 -9.91 -32.80
CA VAL A 222 -8.87 -10.02 -31.38
C VAL A 222 -7.98 -8.85 -30.95
N ALA A 223 -6.95 -8.50 -31.73
CA ALA A 223 -6.09 -7.34 -31.47
C ALA A 223 -6.88 -6.02 -31.46
N THR A 224 -7.80 -5.85 -32.41
CA THR A 224 -8.65 -4.65 -32.46
C THR A 224 -9.57 -4.56 -31.25
N ALA A 225 -10.15 -5.68 -30.81
CA ALA A 225 -10.93 -5.74 -29.57
C ALA A 225 -10.08 -5.41 -28.33
N GLY A 226 -8.83 -5.89 -28.30
CA GLY A 226 -7.83 -5.54 -27.29
C GLY A 226 -7.56 -4.03 -27.25
N LEU A 227 -7.33 -3.38 -28.40
CA LEU A 227 -7.17 -1.93 -28.52
C LEU A 227 -8.39 -1.13 -28.03
N VAL A 228 -9.61 -1.64 -28.25
CA VAL A 228 -10.83 -1.04 -27.70
C VAL A 228 -10.84 -1.13 -26.17
N MET A 229 -10.49 -2.29 -25.60
CA MET A 229 -10.39 -2.46 -24.14
C MET A 229 -9.29 -1.59 -23.54
N PHE A 230 -8.15 -1.45 -24.22
CA PHE A 230 -7.09 -0.52 -23.85
C PHE A 230 -7.59 0.92 -23.79
N TYR A 231 -8.27 1.38 -24.84
CA TYR A 231 -8.85 2.72 -24.87
C TYR A 231 -9.82 2.92 -23.71
N LYS A 232 -10.75 1.97 -23.49
CA LYS A 232 -11.68 2.03 -22.34
C LYS A 232 -10.93 2.09 -21.02
N CYS A 233 -9.93 1.24 -20.80
CA CYS A 233 -9.13 1.24 -19.58
C CYS A 233 -8.42 2.58 -19.34
N SER A 234 -7.88 3.20 -20.40
CA SER A 234 -7.16 4.48 -20.33
C SER A 234 -8.06 5.68 -20.02
N ARG A 235 -9.36 5.59 -20.33
CA ARG A 235 -10.32 6.70 -20.19
C ARG A 235 -11.31 6.52 -19.06
N LYS A 236 -11.53 5.29 -18.60
CA LYS A 236 -12.51 4.97 -17.56
C LYS A 236 -12.01 5.46 -16.20
N ASP A 237 -12.92 6.03 -15.42
CA ASP A 237 -12.66 6.34 -14.02
C ASP A 237 -12.28 5.05 -13.27
N PRO A 238 -11.11 4.98 -12.61
CA PRO A 238 -10.64 3.79 -11.91
C PRO A 238 -11.43 3.45 -10.64
N GLY A 239 -12.34 4.33 -10.20
CA GLY A 239 -12.98 4.28 -8.90
C GLY A 239 -12.46 5.38 -7.99
N TYR A 240 -12.34 6.62 -8.48
CA TYR A 240 -11.99 7.74 -7.62
C TYR A 240 -13.05 7.93 -6.54
N ILE A 241 -12.58 8.03 -5.31
CA ILE A 241 -13.44 8.34 -4.16
C ILE A 241 -13.78 9.81 -4.26
N SER A 242 -15.08 10.14 -4.18
CA SER A 242 -15.49 11.52 -4.01
C SER A 242 -14.89 12.03 -2.71
N ALA A 243 -13.98 13.01 -2.80
CA ALA A 243 -13.83 13.94 -1.68
C ALA A 243 -15.26 14.44 -1.42
N ASN A 244 -15.73 14.40 -0.18
CA ASN A 244 -17.06 14.90 0.19
C ASN A 244 -17.16 16.32 -0.36
N THR A 245 -17.70 16.44 -1.57
CA THR A 245 -17.82 17.71 -2.28
C THR A 245 -19.13 18.17 -1.71
N ARG A 246 -19.03 18.98 -0.64
CA ARG A 246 -20.13 19.76 -0.05
C ARG A 246 -21.36 19.68 -0.95
N ASP A 247 -22.30 18.80 -0.61
CA ASP A 247 -23.66 18.96 -1.11
C ASP A 247 -24.06 20.32 -0.58
N SER A 248 -23.98 21.30 -1.47
CA SER A 248 -24.25 22.72 -1.26
C SER A 248 -25.75 22.96 -1.03
N HIS A 249 -26.46 21.92 -0.58
CA HIS A 249 -27.90 21.88 -0.49
C HIS A 249 -28.45 21.38 0.85
N ASN A 250 -27.63 20.99 1.84
CA ASN A 250 -28.19 20.66 3.16
C ASN A 250 -27.20 20.57 4.35
N GLN A 251 -26.34 21.57 4.58
CA GLN A 251 -25.69 21.67 5.88
C GLN A 251 -25.73 23.09 6.43
N ARG A 252 -26.37 23.21 7.59
CA ARG A 252 -26.34 24.40 8.45
C ARG A 252 -24.88 24.73 8.75
N ASP A 253 -24.47 25.97 8.51
CA ASP A 253 -23.09 26.48 8.56
C ASP A 253 -22.41 26.43 9.95
N ASP A 254 -23.02 25.76 10.94
CA ASP A 254 -22.64 25.84 12.36
C ASP A 254 -21.98 24.56 12.93
N GLU A 255 -21.81 23.49 12.13
CA GLU A 255 -21.27 22.22 12.64
C GLU A 255 -19.83 21.97 12.16
N PRO A 256 -18.82 21.92 13.06
CA PRO A 256 -17.42 21.75 12.67
C PRO A 256 -17.21 20.38 12.01
N LEU A 257 -16.45 20.35 10.91
CA LEU A 257 -16.13 19.18 10.07
C LEU A 257 -15.77 17.90 10.84
N LEU A 258 -15.18 18.04 12.03
CA LEU A 258 -14.86 16.95 12.95
C LEU A 258 -16.08 16.15 13.45
N LYS A 259 -17.27 16.75 13.52
CA LYS A 259 -18.48 16.09 14.03
C LYS A 259 -19.11 15.11 13.07
N MET A 260 -18.92 15.27 11.77
CA MET A 260 -19.50 14.35 10.78
C MET A 260 -18.65 13.08 10.59
N GLU A 261 -17.36 13.11 10.96
CA GLU A 261 -16.46 11.93 10.98
C GLU A 261 -16.37 11.25 12.36
N LEU A 262 -17.05 11.79 13.37
CA LEU A 262 -17.05 11.30 14.76
C LEU A 262 -17.64 9.88 14.90
N ASP A 263 -18.56 9.51 14.01
CA ASP A 263 -19.15 8.16 13.95
C ASP A 263 -18.42 7.22 12.97
N ASN A 264 -17.25 7.66 12.49
CA ASN A 264 -16.24 6.89 11.76
C ASN A 264 -15.92 5.51 12.38
N PRO A 265 -16.49 4.33 12.01
CA PRO A 265 -16.13 3.08 12.72
C PRO A 265 -14.64 2.75 12.60
N ALA A 266 -13.98 3.16 11.51
CA ALA A 266 -12.54 2.99 11.35
C ALA A 266 -11.73 3.91 12.27
N LEU A 267 -12.18 5.15 12.49
CA LEU A 267 -11.53 6.08 13.43
C LEU A 267 -11.77 5.67 14.88
N LEU A 268 -12.97 5.18 15.21
CA LEU A 268 -13.31 4.66 16.53
C LEU A 268 -12.51 3.41 16.90
N THR A 269 -12.20 2.55 15.92
CA THR A 269 -11.32 1.38 16.09
C THR A 269 -9.84 1.72 16.06
N GLY A 270 -9.47 3.00 15.90
CA GLY A 270 -8.08 3.46 15.93
C GLY A 270 -7.30 3.23 14.63
N ASN A 271 -7.98 3.01 13.50
CA ASN A 271 -7.34 2.80 12.20
C ASN A 271 -7.01 4.14 11.50
N TRP A 272 -6.15 4.95 12.13
CA TRP A 272 -5.73 6.27 11.64
C TRP A 272 -4.98 6.22 10.31
N SER A 273 -4.48 5.04 9.92
CA SER A 273 -3.84 4.81 8.64
C SER A 273 -4.76 5.07 7.45
N GLN A 274 -6.09 5.04 7.63
CA GLN A 274 -7.07 5.33 6.60
C GLN A 274 -7.23 6.82 6.30
N LEU A 275 -6.78 7.72 7.17
CA LEU A 275 -6.83 9.15 6.88
C LEU A 275 -6.02 9.47 5.63
N CYS A 276 -6.63 10.18 4.68
CA CYS A 276 -5.92 10.81 3.58
C CYS A 276 -5.82 12.30 3.86
N ILE A 277 -4.59 12.76 4.13
CA ILE A 277 -4.30 14.16 4.41
C ILE A 277 -4.55 15.03 3.18
N THR A 278 -4.18 14.55 1.99
CA THR A 278 -4.33 15.29 0.72
C THR A 278 -5.79 15.47 0.31
N CYS A 279 -6.57 14.38 0.35
CA CYS A 279 -7.97 14.41 -0.08
C CYS A 279 -8.94 14.79 1.04
N LYS A 280 -8.47 14.91 2.29
CA LYS A 280 -9.28 15.20 3.49
C LYS A 280 -10.52 14.30 3.60
N ILE A 281 -10.28 13.00 3.55
CA ILE A 281 -11.28 11.95 3.76
C ILE A 281 -10.72 10.82 4.63
N VAL A 282 -11.61 10.10 5.31
CA VAL A 282 -11.35 8.73 5.76
C VAL A 282 -11.52 7.76 4.59
N ARG A 283 -10.42 7.12 4.19
CA ARG A 283 -10.41 6.17 3.07
C ARG A 283 -11.10 4.85 3.43
N PRO A 284 -11.98 4.31 2.57
CA PRO A 284 -12.45 2.93 2.67
C PRO A 284 -11.29 1.94 2.72
N VAL A 285 -11.53 0.74 3.26
CA VAL A 285 -10.56 -0.36 3.26
C VAL A 285 -10.08 -0.62 1.82
N ARG A 286 -8.82 -1.04 1.66
CA ARG A 286 -8.17 -1.33 0.37
C ARG A 286 -8.04 -0.15 -0.61
N SER A 287 -8.44 1.06 -0.23
CA SER A 287 -8.23 2.25 -1.07
C SER A 287 -6.90 2.97 -0.77
N LYS A 288 -6.36 3.68 -1.78
CA LYS A 288 -5.08 4.39 -1.67
C LYS A 288 -5.10 5.72 -2.42
N HIS A 289 -4.40 6.71 -1.87
CA HIS A 289 -4.10 7.94 -2.59
C HIS A 289 -3.02 7.67 -3.65
N CYS A 290 -3.35 7.95 -4.91
CA CYS A 290 -2.36 7.94 -5.98
C CYS A 290 -1.80 9.36 -6.16
N SER A 291 -0.50 9.53 -5.91
CA SER A 291 0.18 10.82 -6.07
C SER A 291 0.26 11.30 -7.52
N THR A 292 0.19 10.40 -8.51
CA THR A 292 0.18 10.77 -9.93
C THR A 292 -1.19 11.28 -10.37
N CYS A 293 -2.25 10.60 -9.94
CA CYS A 293 -3.64 10.99 -10.20
C CYS A 293 -4.14 12.10 -9.23
N ASP A 294 -3.37 12.41 -8.18
CA ASP A 294 -3.69 13.31 -7.05
C ASP A 294 -5.06 13.06 -6.39
N ARG A 295 -5.49 11.80 -6.37
CA ARG A 295 -6.81 11.39 -5.88
C ARG A 295 -6.76 10.02 -5.20
N CYS A 296 -7.67 9.80 -4.26
CA CYS A 296 -7.89 8.47 -3.69
C CYS A 296 -8.69 7.59 -4.64
N VAL A 297 -8.26 6.33 -4.77
CA VAL A 297 -8.86 5.32 -5.65
C VAL A 297 -9.29 4.12 -4.80
N GLU A 298 -10.54 3.68 -4.97
CA GLU A 298 -11.09 2.46 -4.38
C GLU A 298 -10.39 1.22 -4.91
N GLN A 299 -10.11 0.28 -4.01
CA GLN A 299 -9.44 -0.98 -4.33
C GLN A 299 -8.23 -0.75 -5.27
N PHE A 300 -7.36 0.17 -4.86
CA PHE A 300 -6.25 0.64 -5.70
C PHE A 300 -5.29 -0.50 -6.00
N ASP A 301 -5.10 -0.80 -7.29
CA ASP A 301 -4.18 -1.85 -7.73
C ASP A 301 -2.78 -1.30 -7.98
N HIS A 302 -2.67 -0.37 -8.93
CA HIS A 302 -1.44 0.33 -9.25
C HIS A 302 -1.72 1.54 -10.15
N HIS A 303 -0.73 2.41 -10.33
CA HIS A 303 -0.74 3.38 -11.40
C HIS A 303 0.02 2.81 -12.60
N CYS A 304 -0.59 2.81 -13.78
CA CYS A 304 0.01 2.24 -14.99
C CYS A 304 0.36 3.36 -15.99
N PRO A 305 1.65 3.71 -16.15
CA PRO A 305 2.06 4.72 -17.14
C PRO A 305 1.70 4.33 -18.58
N TRP A 306 1.79 3.04 -18.92
CA TRP A 306 1.46 2.49 -20.23
C TRP A 306 -0.01 2.64 -20.62
N VAL A 307 -0.91 2.64 -19.64
CA VAL A 307 -2.35 2.91 -19.83
C VAL A 307 -2.69 4.36 -19.52
N SER A 308 -1.74 5.13 -18.98
CA SER A 308 -1.89 6.55 -18.62
C SER A 308 -3.01 6.80 -17.62
N ASN A 309 -3.29 5.80 -16.79
CA ASN A 309 -4.37 5.84 -15.84
C ASN A 309 -4.01 5.00 -14.62
N CYS A 310 -4.69 5.31 -13.52
CA CYS A 310 -4.75 4.44 -12.36
C CYS A 310 -5.54 3.15 -12.73
N VAL A 311 -5.14 1.99 -12.22
CA VAL A 311 -5.93 0.75 -12.28
C VAL A 311 -6.50 0.51 -10.88
N GLY A 312 -7.83 0.46 -10.77
CA GLY A 312 -8.56 0.31 -9.52
C GLY A 312 -9.86 -0.46 -9.71
N LYS A 313 -10.75 -0.42 -8.72
CA LYS A 313 -12.01 -1.19 -8.69
C LYS A 313 -12.78 -1.15 -10.02
N LYS A 314 -12.96 0.04 -10.60
CA LYS A 314 -13.91 0.25 -11.72
C LYS A 314 -13.33 -0.04 -13.10
N ASN A 315 -12.01 -0.11 -13.27
CA ASN A 315 -11.38 -0.33 -14.59
C ASN A 315 -10.42 -1.52 -14.65
N LYS A 316 -10.28 -2.30 -13.56
CA LYS A 316 -9.45 -3.51 -13.55
C LYS A 316 -9.92 -4.58 -14.53
N TRP A 317 -11.24 -4.67 -14.78
CA TRP A 317 -11.78 -5.58 -15.79
C TRP A 317 -11.33 -5.22 -17.19
N GLU A 318 -11.44 -3.95 -17.60
CA GLU A 318 -10.94 -3.50 -18.90
C GLU A 318 -9.43 -3.73 -19.05
N PHE A 319 -8.66 -3.48 -17.98
CA PHE A 319 -7.22 -3.76 -17.96
C PHE A 319 -6.92 -5.25 -18.19
N PHE A 320 -7.62 -6.13 -17.48
CA PHE A 320 -7.43 -7.57 -17.59
C PHE A 320 -7.87 -8.13 -18.95
N MET A 321 -9.00 -7.66 -19.47
CA MET A 321 -9.49 -8.05 -20.80
C MET A 321 -8.55 -7.57 -21.90
N PHE A 322 -8.00 -6.35 -21.78
CA PHE A 322 -6.98 -5.85 -22.71
C PHE A 322 -5.78 -6.81 -22.79
N ILE A 323 -5.09 -7.06 -21.67
CA ILE A 323 -3.89 -7.89 -21.69
C ILE A 323 -4.17 -9.35 -22.10
N THR A 324 -5.36 -9.88 -21.76
CA THR A 324 -5.76 -11.23 -22.16
C THR A 324 -6.00 -11.33 -23.67
N LEU A 325 -6.74 -10.37 -24.24
CA LEU A 325 -7.01 -10.33 -25.68
C LEU A 325 -5.71 -10.14 -26.47
N GLU A 326 -4.80 -9.27 -26.01
CA GLU A 326 -3.52 -9.10 -26.69
C GLU A 326 -2.65 -10.36 -26.65
N VAL A 327 -2.62 -11.12 -25.54
CA VAL A 327 -1.90 -12.41 -25.50
C VAL A 327 -2.49 -13.40 -26.49
N ILE A 328 -3.82 -13.48 -26.60
CA ILE A 328 -4.48 -14.34 -27.58
C ILE A 328 -4.17 -13.88 -29.00
N ALA A 329 -4.20 -12.56 -29.26
CA ALA A 329 -3.86 -11.99 -30.55
C ALA A 329 -2.43 -12.35 -30.95
N MET A 330 -1.43 -12.11 -30.09
CA MET A 330 -0.03 -12.42 -30.34
C MET A 330 0.20 -13.91 -30.65
N ILE A 331 -0.49 -14.82 -29.94
CA ILE A 331 -0.41 -16.26 -30.25
C ILE A 331 -0.93 -16.55 -31.66
N ILE A 332 -2.08 -15.99 -32.03
CA ILE A 332 -2.69 -16.20 -33.36
C ILE A 332 -1.82 -15.57 -34.46
N THR A 333 -1.41 -14.31 -34.29
CA THR A 333 -0.64 -13.56 -35.28
C THR A 333 0.77 -14.10 -35.44
N GLY A 334 1.45 -14.45 -34.34
CA GLY A 334 2.75 -15.11 -34.36
C GLY A 334 2.69 -16.48 -35.04
N SER A 335 1.68 -17.29 -34.72
CA SER A 335 1.46 -18.58 -35.39
C SER A 335 1.19 -18.42 -36.88
N ALA A 336 0.36 -17.44 -37.27
CA ALA A 336 0.07 -17.16 -38.67
C ALA A 336 1.32 -16.70 -39.43
N ALA A 337 2.20 -15.90 -38.81
CA ALA A 337 3.46 -15.47 -39.40
C ALA A 337 4.39 -16.66 -39.67
N ILE A 338 4.55 -17.57 -38.71
CA ILE A 338 5.34 -18.80 -38.88
C ILE A 338 4.75 -19.67 -39.99
N ILE A 339 3.43 -19.94 -39.95
CA ILE A 339 2.79 -20.79 -40.94
C ILE A 339 3.00 -20.23 -42.35
N ARG A 340 2.88 -18.90 -42.55
CA ARG A 340 3.12 -18.28 -43.86
C ARG A 340 4.55 -18.43 -44.34
N THR A 341 5.55 -18.20 -43.49
CA THR A 341 6.96 -18.28 -43.90
C THR A 341 7.43 -19.72 -44.09
N VAL A 342 6.92 -20.68 -43.31
CA VAL A 342 7.25 -22.10 -43.46
C VAL A 342 6.53 -22.74 -44.64
N SER A 343 5.29 -22.34 -44.93
CA SER A 343 4.50 -22.96 -46.01
C SER A 343 4.82 -22.41 -47.39
N ASP A 344 5.73 -21.43 -47.52
CA ASP A 344 6.17 -20.96 -48.83
C ASP A 344 6.89 -22.11 -49.58
N PRO A 345 6.42 -22.52 -50.77
CA PRO A 345 7.07 -23.58 -51.55
C PRO A 345 8.54 -23.34 -51.87
N ALA A 346 8.98 -22.08 -51.90
CA ALA A 346 10.37 -21.71 -52.15
C ALA A 346 11.24 -21.76 -50.87
N SER A 347 10.64 -21.98 -49.70
CA SER A 347 11.36 -22.04 -48.43
C SER A 347 12.23 -23.31 -48.33
N PRO A 348 13.52 -23.19 -48.03
CA PRO A 348 14.40 -24.34 -47.80
C PRO A 348 13.94 -25.23 -46.63
N ALA A 349 14.25 -26.53 -46.70
CA ALA A 349 13.88 -27.49 -45.65
C ALA A 349 14.78 -27.42 -44.40
N SER A 350 16.00 -26.90 -44.54
CA SER A 350 16.92 -26.74 -43.41
C SER A 350 16.58 -25.47 -42.62
N PHE A 351 16.67 -25.52 -41.30
CA PHE A 351 16.32 -24.37 -40.45
C PHE A 351 17.20 -23.13 -40.71
N GLY A 352 18.51 -23.33 -40.91
CA GLY A 352 19.45 -22.23 -41.16
C GLY A 352 19.19 -21.53 -42.49
N ASP A 353 18.95 -22.30 -43.55
CA ASP A 353 18.68 -21.76 -44.88
C ASP A 353 17.28 -21.14 -44.94
N TRP A 354 16.28 -21.74 -44.27
CA TRP A 354 14.95 -21.17 -44.11
C TRP A 354 14.98 -19.81 -43.41
N LEU A 355 15.77 -19.69 -42.34
CA LEU A 355 15.90 -18.44 -41.60
C LEU A 355 16.56 -17.36 -42.48
N GLY A 356 17.63 -17.71 -43.20
CA GLY A 356 18.28 -16.81 -44.15
C GLY A 356 17.35 -16.37 -45.28
N TYR A 357 16.62 -17.32 -45.89
CA TYR A 357 15.61 -17.04 -46.90
C TYR A 357 14.51 -16.12 -46.38
N SER A 358 13.94 -16.42 -45.21
CA SER A 358 12.84 -15.67 -44.61
C SER A 358 13.25 -14.24 -44.23
N VAL A 359 14.48 -14.03 -43.77
CA VAL A 359 14.98 -12.67 -43.46
C VAL A 359 15.09 -11.82 -44.73
N VAL A 360 15.45 -12.42 -45.87
CA VAL A 360 15.64 -11.70 -47.14
C VAL A 360 14.31 -11.48 -47.88
N TYR A 361 13.51 -12.53 -48.01
CA TYR A 361 12.30 -12.51 -48.84
C TYR A 361 11.03 -12.22 -48.04
N HIS A 362 11.04 -12.47 -46.73
CA HIS A 362 9.91 -12.29 -45.82
C HIS A 362 10.24 -11.36 -44.64
N THR A 363 11.10 -10.34 -44.88
CA THR A 363 11.66 -9.47 -43.84
C THR A 363 10.60 -8.86 -42.91
N GLY A 364 9.48 -8.40 -43.47
CA GLY A 364 8.39 -7.82 -42.68
C GLY A 364 7.71 -8.83 -41.75
N ALA A 365 7.50 -10.07 -42.21
CA ALA A 365 6.91 -11.13 -41.40
C ALA A 365 7.85 -11.59 -40.28
N VAL A 366 9.15 -11.71 -40.58
CA VAL A 366 10.18 -12.04 -39.58
C VAL A 366 10.32 -10.90 -38.55
N SER A 367 10.37 -9.64 -39.01
CA SER A 367 10.46 -8.49 -38.12
C SER A 367 9.23 -8.37 -37.21
N PHE A 368 8.04 -8.59 -37.75
CA PHE A 368 6.81 -8.65 -36.97
C PHE A 368 6.89 -9.76 -35.90
N PHE A 369 7.21 -10.99 -36.31
CA PHE A 369 7.28 -12.13 -35.40
C PHE A 369 8.28 -11.91 -34.26
N MET A 370 9.45 -11.34 -34.55
CA MET A 370 10.45 -11.05 -33.53
C MET A 370 9.99 -10.00 -32.52
N MET A 371 9.29 -8.94 -32.98
CA MET A 371 8.72 -7.93 -32.09
C MET A 371 7.57 -8.48 -31.25
N ASP A 372 6.68 -9.25 -31.89
CA ASP A 372 5.56 -9.95 -31.24
C ASP A 372 6.06 -10.88 -30.13
N LEU A 373 7.06 -11.72 -30.43
CA LEU A 373 7.69 -12.63 -29.45
C LEU A 373 8.38 -11.88 -28.30
N PHE A 374 9.06 -10.77 -28.59
CA PHE A 374 9.73 -9.96 -27.56
C PHE A 374 8.74 -9.39 -26.55
N ILE A 375 7.57 -8.93 -27.02
CA ILE A 375 6.51 -8.37 -26.18
C ILE A 375 5.73 -9.48 -25.48
N PHE A 376 5.50 -10.61 -26.15
CA PHE A 376 4.67 -11.72 -25.70
C PHE A 376 5.01 -12.19 -24.29
N PHE A 377 6.29 -12.50 -24.00
CA PHE A 377 6.67 -13.03 -22.69
C PHE A 377 6.35 -12.07 -21.53
N GLY A 378 6.56 -10.77 -21.75
CA GLY A 378 6.27 -9.74 -20.75
C GLY A 378 4.77 -9.63 -20.47
N VAL A 379 3.95 -9.56 -21.52
CA VAL A 379 2.49 -9.42 -21.39
C VAL A 379 1.85 -10.71 -20.90
N ALA A 380 2.34 -11.89 -21.34
CA ALA A 380 1.87 -13.19 -20.86
C ALA A 380 2.15 -13.38 -19.37
N CYS A 381 3.35 -13.01 -18.91
CA CYS A 381 3.69 -13.02 -17.48
C CYS A 381 2.79 -12.06 -16.68
N LEU A 382 2.60 -10.83 -17.18
CA LEU A 382 1.70 -9.85 -16.55
C LEU A 382 0.26 -10.39 -16.47
N THR A 383 -0.23 -11.01 -17.53
CA THR A 383 -1.58 -11.61 -17.58
C THR A 383 -1.72 -12.73 -16.57
N GLY A 384 -0.71 -13.61 -16.45
CA GLY A 384 -0.68 -14.67 -15.44
C GLY A 384 -0.68 -14.14 -14.01
N VAL A 385 0.11 -13.10 -13.73
CA VAL A 385 0.15 -12.45 -12.41
C VAL A 385 -1.20 -11.80 -12.09
N GLN A 386 -1.82 -11.10 -13.03
CA GLN A 386 -3.14 -10.48 -12.82
C GLN A 386 -4.24 -11.54 -12.64
N ALA A 387 -4.21 -12.63 -13.40
CA ALA A 387 -5.13 -13.75 -13.23
C ALA A 387 -4.99 -14.40 -11.84
N TYR A 388 -3.77 -14.63 -11.38
CA TYR A 388 -3.50 -15.12 -10.02
C TYR A 388 -4.04 -14.17 -8.95
N GLN A 389 -3.80 -12.87 -9.09
CA GLN A 389 -4.28 -11.85 -8.17
C GLN A 389 -5.81 -11.80 -8.10
N ILE A 390 -6.49 -11.87 -9.25
CA ILE A 390 -7.95 -11.98 -9.34
C ILE A 390 -8.42 -13.26 -8.64
N ALA A 391 -7.81 -14.40 -8.93
CA ALA A 391 -8.14 -15.69 -8.33
C ALA A 391 -7.99 -15.70 -6.80
N ARG A 392 -7.10 -14.87 -6.25
CA ARG A 392 -6.88 -14.72 -4.81
C ARG A 392 -7.57 -13.49 -4.19
N ASN A 393 -8.32 -12.70 -4.97
CA ASN A 393 -8.88 -11.40 -4.58
C ASN A 393 -7.86 -10.53 -3.82
N ILE A 394 -6.71 -10.29 -4.42
CA ILE A 394 -5.66 -9.43 -3.86
C ILE A 394 -5.17 -8.45 -4.93
N THR A 395 -4.91 -7.20 -4.55
CA THR A 395 -4.37 -6.20 -5.47
C THR A 395 -2.85 -6.26 -5.56
N THR A 396 -2.27 -5.77 -6.66
CA THR A 396 -0.81 -5.62 -6.80
C THR A 396 -0.23 -4.81 -5.64
N ASN A 397 -0.89 -3.70 -5.26
CA ASN A 397 -0.46 -2.85 -4.17
C ASN A 397 -0.50 -3.55 -2.80
N GLU A 398 -1.52 -4.35 -2.52
CA GLU A 398 -1.60 -5.16 -1.29
C GLU A 398 -0.49 -6.21 -1.24
N MET A 399 -0.26 -6.92 -2.34
CA MET A 399 0.79 -7.94 -2.41
C MET A 399 2.19 -7.34 -2.22
N ALA A 400 2.48 -6.22 -2.89
CA ALA A 400 3.77 -5.53 -2.79
C ALA A 400 3.99 -4.86 -1.43
N ASN A 401 2.92 -4.50 -0.73
CA ASN A 401 2.97 -3.83 0.57
C ASN A 401 2.25 -4.65 1.63
N SER A 402 2.36 -5.97 1.63
CA SER A 402 1.61 -6.85 2.53
C SER A 402 1.90 -6.57 4.00
N MET A 403 3.16 -6.27 4.32
CA MET A 403 3.57 -5.81 5.65
C MET A 403 2.94 -4.45 6.02
N ARG A 404 2.49 -3.67 5.03
CA ARG A 404 1.62 -2.49 5.12
C ARG A 404 0.37 -2.69 5.97
N TYR A 405 -0.32 -3.78 5.63
CA TYR A 405 -1.74 -3.95 5.88
C TYR A 405 -1.95 -4.92 7.02
N THR A 406 -2.41 -4.41 8.16
CA THR A 406 -2.64 -5.22 9.37
C THR A 406 -3.67 -6.32 9.14
N TYR A 407 -4.70 -6.05 8.35
CA TYR A 407 -5.72 -7.04 7.97
C TYR A 407 -5.17 -8.19 7.11
N LEU A 408 -3.96 -8.07 6.55
CA LEU A 408 -3.29 -9.16 5.84
C LEU A 408 -2.45 -10.06 6.75
N ARG A 409 -2.50 -9.86 8.07
CA ARG A 409 -1.74 -10.60 9.07
C ARG A 409 -2.67 -11.40 9.96
N GLY A 410 -2.49 -12.72 9.99
CA GLY A 410 -3.23 -13.62 10.86
C GLY A 410 -2.68 -13.69 12.29
N PRO A 411 -3.32 -14.49 13.17
CA PRO A 411 -3.01 -14.59 14.61
C PRO A 411 -1.57 -15.00 14.99
N ALA A 412 -0.76 -15.45 14.04
CA ALA A 412 0.65 -15.81 14.24
C ALA A 412 1.62 -15.00 13.35
N GLY A 413 1.18 -13.85 12.83
CA GLY A 413 1.94 -13.05 11.86
C GLY A 413 2.04 -13.68 10.46
N ARG A 414 1.37 -14.82 10.24
CA ARG A 414 1.26 -15.47 8.91
C ARG A 414 0.40 -14.61 7.98
N PHE A 415 0.70 -14.67 6.68
CA PHE A 415 -0.12 -14.02 5.67
C PHE A 415 -1.55 -14.58 5.68
N ARG A 416 -2.54 -13.69 5.71
CA ARG A 416 -3.97 -14.00 5.65
C ARG A 416 -4.61 -13.04 4.66
N ASN A 417 -5.50 -13.52 3.79
CA ASN A 417 -6.32 -12.63 2.97
C ASN A 417 -7.79 -12.78 3.37
N PRO A 418 -8.38 -11.84 4.12
CA PRO A 418 -9.78 -11.93 4.54
C PRO A 418 -10.76 -11.77 3.37
N PHE A 419 -10.31 -11.25 2.23
CA PHE A 419 -11.15 -11.03 1.05
C PHE A 419 -11.15 -12.22 0.08
N ASP A 420 -10.33 -13.25 0.33
CA ASP A 420 -10.24 -14.45 -0.51
C ASP A 420 -11.39 -15.42 -0.22
N HIS A 421 -12.36 -15.50 -1.13
CA HIS A 421 -13.51 -16.41 -1.04
C HIS A 421 -13.32 -17.72 -1.81
N GLY A 422 -12.09 -18.01 -2.24
CA GLY A 422 -11.75 -19.15 -3.08
C GLY A 422 -11.81 -18.83 -4.58
N VAL A 423 -10.94 -19.51 -5.33
CA VAL A 423 -10.66 -19.24 -6.76
C VAL A 423 -11.93 -19.13 -7.60
N ARG A 424 -12.85 -20.11 -7.48
CA ARG A 424 -14.07 -20.13 -8.30
C ARG A 424 -14.95 -18.91 -8.05
N LYS A 425 -15.18 -18.54 -6.80
CA LYS A 425 -16.03 -17.39 -6.45
C LYS A 425 -15.34 -16.08 -6.83
N ASN A 426 -14.06 -15.92 -6.49
CA ASN A 426 -13.32 -14.71 -6.83
C ASN A 426 -13.29 -14.45 -8.35
N CYS A 427 -12.99 -15.48 -9.15
CA CYS A 427 -13.00 -15.37 -10.61
C CYS A 427 -14.40 -15.12 -11.18
N SER A 428 -15.43 -15.81 -10.68
CA SER A 428 -16.81 -15.61 -11.13
C SER A 428 -17.29 -14.18 -10.85
N ASP A 429 -17.11 -13.70 -9.62
CA ASP A 429 -17.51 -12.36 -9.22
C ASP A 429 -16.78 -11.30 -10.06
N PHE A 430 -15.47 -11.49 -10.29
CA PHE A 430 -14.69 -10.57 -11.13
C PHE A 430 -15.15 -10.55 -12.59
N LEU A 431 -15.42 -11.71 -13.19
CA LEU A 431 -15.85 -11.80 -14.59
C LEU A 431 -17.24 -11.22 -14.82
N VAL A 432 -18.15 -11.35 -13.83
CA VAL A 432 -19.53 -10.87 -13.92
C VAL A 432 -19.64 -9.39 -13.54
N ASN A 433 -19.06 -8.99 -12.41
CA ASN A 433 -19.23 -7.64 -11.86
C ASN A 433 -18.11 -6.68 -12.31
N GLY A 434 -17.00 -7.21 -12.83
CA GLY A 434 -15.79 -6.46 -13.17
C GLY A 434 -14.84 -6.24 -11.99
N TYR A 435 -15.22 -6.64 -10.78
CA TYR A 435 -14.45 -6.47 -9.55
C TYR A 435 -14.97 -7.42 -8.46
N ASN A 436 -14.20 -7.56 -7.36
CA ASN A 436 -14.65 -8.27 -6.17
C ASN A 436 -15.07 -7.27 -5.09
N GLU A 437 -16.22 -7.50 -4.43
CA GLU A 437 -16.62 -6.67 -3.30
C GLU A 437 -15.71 -6.88 -2.08
N ASP A 438 -15.59 -5.85 -1.25
CA ASP A 438 -14.75 -5.85 -0.06
C ASP A 438 -15.48 -6.48 1.14
N VAL A 439 -16.08 -7.64 0.92
CA VAL A 439 -16.73 -8.44 1.96
C VAL A 439 -15.65 -9.30 2.61
N GLU A 440 -15.49 -9.17 3.92
CA GLU A 440 -14.59 -10.07 4.65
C GLU A 440 -15.25 -11.44 4.84
N ARG A 441 -14.48 -12.50 4.60
CA ARG A 441 -14.91 -13.85 4.94
C ARG A 441 -14.96 -13.96 6.46
N LEU A 442 -16.18 -13.97 7.00
CA LEU A 442 -16.42 -14.39 8.38
C LEU A 442 -15.99 -15.85 8.49
N GLU A 443 -14.86 -16.07 9.17
CA GLU A 443 -14.56 -17.39 9.71
C GLU A 443 -15.67 -17.73 10.69
N HIS A 444 -16.66 -18.51 10.24
CA HIS A 444 -17.32 -19.39 11.17
C HIS A 444 -16.18 -20.23 11.74
N ALA A 445 -15.96 -20.13 13.05
CA ALA A 445 -15.10 -21.06 13.75
C ALA A 445 -15.67 -22.45 13.47
N SER A 446 -15.18 -23.12 12.42
CA SER A 446 -15.36 -24.53 12.21
C SER A 446 -14.57 -25.20 13.32
N ARG A 447 -15.17 -25.30 14.51
CA ARG A 447 -14.94 -26.42 15.41
C ARG A 447 -15.44 -27.65 14.68
N THR A 448 -14.57 -28.19 13.86
CA THR A 448 -14.52 -29.61 13.54
C THR A 448 -13.11 -30.07 13.87
N ASP A 449 -12.67 -29.78 15.09
CA ASP A 449 -11.78 -30.68 15.81
C ASP A 449 -12.72 -31.52 16.67
N GLU A 450 -12.72 -32.81 16.38
CA GLU A 450 -13.15 -33.95 17.17
C GLU A 450 -14.01 -33.65 18.41
N GLU A 451 -15.24 -34.14 18.32
CA GLU A 451 -16.14 -34.46 19.40
C GLU A 451 -15.41 -35.13 20.59
N ILE A 452 -15.06 -34.34 21.60
CA ILE A 452 -15.01 -34.79 23.00
C ILE A 452 -15.73 -33.74 23.82
N GLY A 453 -16.87 -34.17 24.38
CA GLY A 453 -17.89 -33.32 24.98
C GLY A 453 -17.38 -32.43 26.12
N MET A 454 -17.85 -31.19 26.12
CA MET A 454 -18.03 -30.46 27.36
C MET A 454 -19.45 -29.92 27.42
N ILE A 455 -20.12 -30.42 28.45
CA ILE A 455 -21.50 -30.24 28.84
C ILE A 455 -21.82 -28.75 29.02
N GLN A 456 -22.99 -28.40 28.51
CA GLN A 456 -23.71 -27.15 28.68
C GLN A 456 -23.93 -26.85 30.18
N MET A 457 -23.31 -25.79 30.72
CA MET A 457 -23.74 -25.22 31.99
C MET A 457 -24.74 -24.08 31.74
N THR A 458 -26.01 -24.44 31.70
CA THR A 458 -27.12 -23.52 31.97
C THR A 458 -27.23 -23.32 33.48
N SER A 459 -26.98 -22.09 33.93
CA SER A 459 -27.34 -21.64 35.28
C SER A 459 -28.86 -21.45 35.36
N ALA A 460 -29.54 -22.34 36.07
CA ALA A 460 -30.89 -22.09 36.58
C ALA A 460 -31.06 -22.72 37.97
N VAL A 461 -31.17 -21.84 38.96
CA VAL A 461 -32.10 -21.84 40.10
C VAL A 461 -32.55 -23.22 40.66
N SER A 462 -32.03 -23.49 41.86
CA SER A 462 -32.64 -24.12 43.06
C SER A 462 -33.93 -24.97 42.89
N GLN A 463 -33.87 -26.25 43.28
CA GLN A 463 -34.77 -26.85 44.27
C GLN A 463 -34.33 -28.27 44.70
N ASN A 464 -34.67 -28.57 45.97
CA ASN A 464 -34.40 -29.71 46.85
C ASN A 464 -34.50 -31.14 46.27
N GLY A 465 -33.83 -32.10 46.96
CA GLY A 465 -34.29 -33.50 47.02
C GLY A 465 -33.20 -34.54 47.28
N GLU A 466 -33.33 -35.22 48.42
CA GLU A 466 -32.52 -36.28 49.04
C GLU A 466 -32.08 -37.49 48.17
N GLY A 467 -31.01 -38.20 48.61
CA GLY A 467 -30.95 -39.68 48.50
C GLY A 467 -29.64 -40.36 48.06
N HIS A 468 -28.86 -40.81 49.04
CA HIS A 468 -28.12 -42.10 49.13
C HIS A 468 -27.01 -42.57 48.13
N SER A 469 -25.77 -42.59 48.67
CA SER A 469 -24.76 -43.68 48.82
C SER A 469 -24.53 -44.78 47.77
N HIS A 470 -23.23 -44.97 47.42
CA HIS A 470 -22.41 -46.23 47.33
C HIS A 470 -21.43 -46.18 46.13
N HIS A 471 -20.29 -46.87 46.02
CA HIS A 471 -19.27 -47.49 46.90
C HIS A 471 -18.21 -48.10 45.93
N GLY A 472 -16.90 -47.96 46.20
CA GLY A 472 -15.79 -48.84 45.71
C GLY A 472 -15.47 -48.80 44.21
N ASN A 473 -14.29 -49.18 43.71
CA ASN A 473 -13.07 -49.76 44.28
C ASN A 473 -11.91 -49.60 43.26
N CYS A 474 -10.68 -49.70 43.75
CA CYS A 474 -9.42 -49.84 43.00
C CYS A 474 -9.40 -51.02 42.02
N ASP A 475 -8.46 -51.03 41.05
CA ASP A 475 -7.33 -51.98 41.05
C ASP A 475 -6.31 -51.73 39.93
N ASP A 476 -5.09 -52.19 40.24
CA ASP A 476 -3.78 -52.08 39.59
C ASP A 476 -3.60 -52.76 38.21
N HIS A 477 -2.53 -52.42 37.48
CA HIS A 477 -1.40 -53.34 37.15
C HIS A 477 -0.38 -52.83 36.11
N ALA A 478 0.86 -52.66 36.58
CA ALA A 478 2.18 -53.18 36.11
C ALA A 478 2.65 -53.19 34.63
N CYS A 479 3.80 -52.50 34.44
CA CYS A 479 5.09 -52.83 33.78
C CYS A 479 5.25 -53.79 32.58
N ALA A 480 6.10 -53.38 31.61
CA ALA A 480 7.34 -54.09 31.22
C ALA A 480 8.26 -53.25 30.30
N ASP A 481 9.57 -53.33 30.57
CA ASP A 481 10.72 -52.71 29.90
C ASP A 481 11.20 -53.43 28.63
N SER A 482 12.02 -52.75 27.79
CA SER A 482 13.30 -53.32 27.29
C SER A 482 14.20 -52.28 26.58
N HIS A 483 15.40 -52.08 27.19
CA HIS A 483 16.78 -51.98 26.65
C HIS A 483 17.09 -51.38 25.25
N ALA A 484 18.27 -50.80 24.95
CA ALA A 484 19.43 -50.23 25.66
C ALA A 484 20.47 -49.78 24.58
N ASN A 485 21.22 -48.70 24.85
CA ASN A 485 22.65 -48.42 24.51
C ASN A 485 23.16 -48.43 23.05
N SER A 486 24.21 -47.69 22.63
CA SER A 486 25.13 -46.73 23.27
C SER A 486 26.13 -46.15 22.26
N ASN A 487 26.65 -44.95 22.60
CA ASN A 487 28.04 -44.47 22.51
C ASN A 487 28.58 -43.56 21.37
N SER A 488 29.32 -42.58 21.90
CA SER A 488 30.00 -41.37 21.45
C SER A 488 31.45 -41.55 20.92
N HIS A 489 32.03 -40.48 20.33
CA HIS A 489 33.30 -39.80 20.72
C HIS A 489 33.69 -38.68 19.69
N THR A 490 33.78 -37.38 20.06
CA THR A 490 35.00 -36.50 20.27
C THR A 490 36.06 -36.51 19.14
N GLN A 491 36.72 -35.44 18.66
CA GLN A 491 37.32 -34.23 19.27
C GLN A 491 37.98 -33.32 18.19
N GLY A 492 38.36 -32.06 18.51
CA GLY A 492 39.58 -31.39 18.00
C GLY A 492 39.44 -30.27 16.95
N GLY A 493 40.12 -29.12 17.13
CA GLY A 493 39.95 -27.92 16.30
C GLY A 493 41.21 -27.27 15.71
N SER A 494 41.17 -25.94 15.60
CA SER A 494 42.23 -24.95 15.27
C SER A 494 42.16 -24.24 13.90
N SER A 495 42.64 -23.01 13.98
CA SER A 495 42.66 -21.83 13.10
C SER A 495 43.67 -21.86 11.95
N GLN A 496 43.40 -21.14 10.85
CA GLN A 496 44.42 -20.31 10.16
C GLN A 496 43.82 -19.36 9.09
N CYS A 497 44.33 -18.13 9.09
CA CYS A 497 44.17 -17.09 8.06
C CYS A 497 45.07 -17.36 6.84
N CYS A 498 44.72 -16.84 5.65
CA CYS A 498 45.61 -16.23 4.64
C CYS A 498 44.82 -15.70 3.42
N ASP A 499 45.53 -15.00 2.54
CA ASP A 499 45.22 -13.71 1.91
C ASP A 499 44.79 -13.75 0.42
N HIS A 500 44.43 -12.57 -0.10
CA HIS A 500 44.35 -12.10 -1.50
C HIS A 500 43.25 -12.56 -2.49
N SER A 501 42.46 -11.59 -2.99
CA SER A 501 42.52 -11.15 -4.40
C SER A 501 41.58 -9.97 -4.70
N LYS A 502 42.11 -8.93 -5.35
CA LYS A 502 41.38 -7.80 -5.93
C LYS A 502 40.55 -8.28 -7.13
N LYS A 503 39.26 -7.92 -7.18
CA LYS A 503 38.51 -7.81 -8.45
C LYS A 503 37.60 -6.58 -8.45
N ASN A 504 37.85 -5.71 -9.43
CA ASN A 504 36.94 -4.69 -9.90
C ASN A 504 35.68 -5.36 -10.45
N GLU A 505 34.50 -5.03 -9.92
CA GLU A 505 33.24 -5.26 -10.63
C GLU A 505 32.50 -3.94 -10.82
N ARG A 506 32.39 -3.57 -12.09
CA ARG A 506 31.45 -2.57 -12.61
C ARG A 506 30.04 -3.10 -12.36
N THR A 507 29.24 -2.35 -11.61
CA THR A 507 27.81 -2.60 -11.44
C THR A 507 27.04 -2.11 -12.67
N PRO A 508 26.14 -2.92 -13.26
CA PRO A 508 25.29 -2.47 -14.35
C PRO A 508 24.09 -1.67 -13.81
N PHE A 509 23.70 -0.66 -14.57
CA PHE A 509 22.48 0.12 -14.35
C PHE A 509 21.25 -0.79 -14.46
N GLY A 510 20.57 -1.02 -13.33
CA GLY A 510 19.28 -1.71 -13.25
C GLY A 510 18.24 -0.80 -12.60
N LEU A 511 17.09 -0.64 -13.26
CA LEU A 511 15.95 0.15 -12.84
C LEU A 511 15.49 -0.21 -11.41
N GLY A 512 15.23 0.84 -10.63
CA GLY A 512 14.84 0.73 -9.22
C GLY A 512 13.45 0.17 -9.02
N LEU A 513 13.36 -0.84 -8.16
CA LEU A 513 12.21 -1.22 -7.34
C LEU A 513 12.76 -1.90 -6.07
N GLY A 514 12.16 -1.54 -4.94
CA GLY A 514 12.82 -1.55 -3.64
C GLY A 514 13.12 -2.91 -3.01
N LEU A 515 14.04 -2.88 -2.04
CA LEU A 515 14.16 -3.90 -1.01
C LEU A 515 14.50 -3.23 0.33
N GLY A 516 13.49 -3.10 1.17
CA GLY A 516 13.66 -3.06 2.61
C GLY A 516 14.03 -4.46 3.10
N ARG A 517 15.32 -4.77 3.15
CA ARG A 517 15.85 -5.90 3.92
C ARG A 517 16.03 -5.42 5.37
N ASN A 518 15.05 -5.68 6.22
CA ASN A 518 15.27 -5.62 7.67
C ASN A 518 15.64 -7.01 8.16
N SER A 519 16.93 -7.16 8.48
CA SER A 519 17.48 -8.30 9.21
C SER A 519 16.80 -8.41 10.57
N ALA A 520 16.38 -9.63 10.92
CA ALA A 520 15.84 -9.95 12.22
C ALA A 520 16.95 -9.94 13.28
N SER A 521 16.83 -9.06 14.28
CA SER A 521 17.27 -9.34 15.63
C SER A 521 16.45 -8.52 16.64
N ARG A 522 15.54 -9.18 17.35
CA ARG A 522 15.12 -8.73 18.68
C ARG A 522 15.32 -9.91 19.62
N GLN A 523 16.46 -9.89 20.29
CA GLN A 523 16.68 -10.65 21.50
C GLN A 523 15.65 -10.25 22.55
N TYR A 524 15.10 -11.28 23.18
CA TYR A 524 14.36 -11.24 24.44
C TYR A 524 15.07 -10.36 25.47
N ILE A 525 14.39 -9.33 25.97
CA ILE A 525 14.63 -8.81 27.32
C ILE A 525 13.26 -8.71 28.00
N ARG A 526 12.98 -9.72 28.83
CA ARG A 526 12.10 -9.60 30.00
C ARG A 526 12.64 -8.46 30.86
N ASN A 527 11.77 -7.57 31.35
CA ASN A 527 11.92 -6.97 32.67
C ASN A 527 10.55 -6.44 33.15
N LEU A 528 9.93 -7.28 33.97
CA LEU A 528 9.38 -6.97 35.29
C LEU A 528 9.17 -5.48 35.64
N LEU A 529 7.91 -5.16 35.93
CA LEU A 529 7.49 -4.18 36.94
C LEU A 529 8.35 -4.30 38.21
N PRO A 530 8.64 -3.17 38.88
CA PRO A 530 7.82 -2.86 40.05
C PRO A 530 7.50 -1.36 40.24
N LEU A 531 6.32 -1.13 40.83
CA LEU A 531 5.85 0.00 41.66
C LEU A 531 6.11 1.44 41.18
#